data_AF-A0A7Y2ZMC9-F1
#
_entry.id   AF-A0A7Y2ZMC9-F1
#
_cell.length_a   1.000
_cell.length_b   1.000
_cell.length_c   1.000
_cell.angle_alpha   90.00
_cell.angle_beta   90.00
_cell.angle_gamma   90.00
#
_symmetry.space_group_name_H-M   'P 1'
#
loop_
_entity.id
_entity.type
_entity.pdbx_description
1 polymer ?
#
loop_
_entity_poly.entity_id
_entity_poly.type
_entity_poly.pdbx_seq_one_letter_code
_entity_poly.pdbx_strand_id
1 'polypeptide(L)'
;MSRIISLLSIIIFGYSCVAANIHTDRSSTDPIPEFKTERPKLVVGIVVDQMRYDYLTRFEEKYSKGGFMRLIGSGFNCKNAHFNYIPTYTGPGHASVYSGTTPRYHGIISNNWYDKTANSFVYCAEDQSVTSVGTPTDAGKMSPHRMISSTV
;
A
#
# COMPACT_ATOMS: atom_id res chain seq x y z
N MET A 1 59.30 -16.52 7.76
CA MET A 1 57.83 -16.29 7.79
C MET A 1 57.20 -16.08 6.41
N SER A 2 57.93 -15.96 5.29
CA SER A 2 57.29 -15.80 3.95
C SER A 2 56.93 -17.11 3.24
N ARG A 3 57.47 -18.27 3.64
CA ARG A 3 57.15 -19.57 3.02
C ARG A 3 55.89 -20.26 3.57
N ILE A 4 55.40 -19.84 4.73
CA ILE A 4 54.18 -20.39 5.35
C ILE A 4 52.92 -19.69 4.80
N ILE A 5 53.03 -18.41 4.44
CA ILE A 5 51.92 -17.64 3.87
C ILE A 5 51.54 -18.15 2.47
N SER A 6 52.52 -18.63 1.69
CA SER A 6 52.26 -19.16 0.34
C SER A 6 51.55 -20.51 0.30
N LEU A 7 51.58 -21.27 1.41
CA LEU A 7 50.91 -22.58 1.53
C LEU A 7 49.44 -22.45 1.96
N LEU A 8 49.07 -21.40 2.71
CA LEU A 8 47.67 -21.11 3.04
C LEU A 8 46.87 -20.56 1.84
N SER A 9 47.51 -19.88 0.89
CA SER A 9 46.84 -19.34 -0.30
C SER A 9 46.37 -20.43 -1.29
N ILE A 10 47.04 -21.58 -1.31
CA ILE A 10 46.71 -22.70 -2.22
C ILE A 10 45.54 -23.54 -1.67
N ILE A 11 45.39 -23.61 -0.34
CA ILE A 11 44.30 -24.36 0.29
C ILE A 11 42.95 -23.64 0.14
N ILE A 12 42.95 -22.31 0.07
CA ILE A 12 41.71 -21.51 -0.08
C ILE A 12 41.17 -21.55 -1.53
N PHE A 13 42.02 -21.74 -2.54
CA PHE A 13 41.57 -21.85 -3.95
C PHE A 13 41.10 -23.26 -4.35
N GLY A 14 41.46 -24.29 -3.59
CA GLY A 14 41.10 -25.69 -3.89
C GLY A 14 39.63 -26.08 -3.57
N TYR A 15 38.92 -25.30 -2.76
CA TYR A 15 37.54 -25.61 -2.38
C TYR A 15 36.47 -25.06 -3.34
N SER A 16 36.84 -24.30 -4.38
CA SER A 16 35.86 -23.70 -5.31
C SER A 16 35.35 -24.61 -6.44
N CYS A 17 35.82 -25.87 -6.57
CA CYS A 17 35.48 -26.67 -7.76
C CYS A 17 34.85 -28.05 -7.52
N VAL A 18 34.38 -28.39 -6.31
CA VAL A 18 33.75 -29.72 -6.04
C VAL A 18 32.31 -29.59 -5.50
N ALA A 19 31.52 -28.68 -6.07
CA ALA A 19 30.07 -28.61 -5.79
C ALA A 19 29.21 -28.39 -7.05
N ALA A 20 29.73 -28.73 -8.23
CA ALA A 20 28.99 -28.71 -9.48
C ALA A 20 28.76 -30.14 -10.00
N ASN A 21 27.97 -30.92 -9.28
CA ASN A 21 27.30 -32.11 -9.81
C ASN A 21 25.93 -32.25 -9.14
N ILE A 22 25.09 -31.22 -9.33
CA ILE A 22 23.65 -31.38 -9.16
C ILE A 22 23.16 -31.98 -10.47
N HIS A 23 22.90 -33.29 -10.44
CA HIS A 23 22.14 -33.97 -11.48
C HIS A 23 20.80 -33.22 -11.59
N THR A 24 20.62 -32.50 -12.69
CA THR A 24 19.37 -31.79 -12.95
C THR A 24 18.41 -32.81 -13.53
N ASP A 25 17.77 -33.59 -12.67
CA ASP A 25 16.53 -34.29 -13.03
C ASP A 25 15.44 -33.22 -13.21
N ARG A 26 15.45 -32.55 -14.37
CA ARG A 26 14.34 -31.72 -14.82
C ARG A 26 13.25 -32.63 -15.37
N SER A 27 12.51 -33.26 -14.46
CA SER A 27 11.15 -33.71 -14.73
C SER A 27 10.34 -33.71 -13.44
N SER A 28 10.20 -32.54 -12.81
CA SER A 28 9.10 -32.29 -11.90
C SER A 28 7.85 -31.99 -12.73
N THR A 29 7.21 -33.03 -13.26
CA THR A 29 5.80 -32.98 -13.68
C THR A 29 4.87 -33.07 -12.47
N ASP A 30 5.30 -32.55 -11.33
CA ASP A 30 4.40 -32.35 -10.20
C ASP A 30 3.39 -31.30 -10.64
N PRO A 31 2.08 -31.60 -10.62
CA PRO A 31 1.06 -30.62 -10.91
C PRO A 31 1.27 -29.42 -9.98
N ILE A 32 1.46 -28.23 -10.56
CA ILE A 32 1.43 -27.00 -9.78
C ILE A 32 0.08 -27.03 -9.04
N PRO A 33 0.06 -26.99 -7.69
CA PRO A 33 -1.20 -27.00 -6.97
C PRO A 33 -2.07 -25.89 -7.51
N GLU A 34 -3.20 -26.25 -8.10
CA GLU A 34 -4.19 -25.28 -8.55
C GLU A 34 -4.78 -24.66 -7.30
N PHE A 35 -4.18 -23.55 -6.84
CA PHE A 35 -4.75 -22.72 -5.80
C PHE A 35 -6.02 -22.11 -6.36
N LYS A 36 -7.15 -22.79 -6.14
CA LYS A 36 -8.48 -22.24 -6.35
C LYS A 36 -8.64 -21.09 -5.36
N THR A 37 -8.17 -19.92 -5.77
CA THR A 37 -8.34 -18.67 -5.04
C THR A 37 -9.79 -18.30 -5.16
N GLU A 38 -10.59 -18.76 -4.20
CA GLU A 38 -11.97 -18.31 -4.06
C GLU A 38 -11.95 -16.79 -3.90
N ARG A 39 -12.49 -16.08 -4.89
CA ARG A 39 -12.61 -14.63 -4.83
C ARG A 39 -13.52 -14.27 -3.65
N PRO A 40 -13.10 -13.34 -2.78
CA PRO A 40 -13.95 -12.93 -1.67
C PRO A 40 -15.25 -12.33 -2.22
N LYS A 41 -16.39 -12.71 -1.62
CA LYS A 41 -17.71 -12.15 -1.98
C LYS A 41 -17.85 -10.68 -1.59
N LEU A 42 -17.04 -10.21 -0.63
CA LEU A 42 -17.04 -8.85 -0.11
C LEU A 42 -15.61 -8.46 0.29
N VAL A 43 -15.20 -7.26 -0.12
CA VAL A 43 -13.99 -6.59 0.36
C VAL A 43 -14.42 -5.33 1.09
N VAL A 44 -13.92 -5.13 2.30
CA VAL A 44 -14.22 -3.94 3.11
C VAL A 44 -12.94 -3.16 3.33
N GLY A 45 -12.86 -1.96 2.74
CA GLY A 45 -11.78 -1.01 2.98
C GLY A 45 -12.12 -0.11 4.17
N ILE A 46 -11.23 -0.02 5.15
CA ILE A 46 -11.40 0.83 6.33
C ILE A 46 -10.19 1.76 6.42
N VAL A 47 -10.44 3.06 6.38
CA VAL A 47 -9.42 4.11 6.62
C VAL A 47 -9.86 4.88 7.85
N VAL A 48 -9.03 4.85 8.90
CA VAL A 48 -9.26 5.65 10.11
C VAL A 48 -8.49 6.94 9.96
N ASP A 49 -9.20 8.06 9.81
CA ASP A 49 -8.56 9.36 9.56
C ASP A 49 -7.64 9.75 10.73
N GLN A 50 -6.49 10.32 10.41
CA GLN A 50 -5.46 10.75 11.34
C GLN A 50 -4.93 9.63 12.29
N MET A 51 -5.13 8.36 11.94
CA MET A 51 -4.64 7.24 12.75
C MET A 51 -3.14 7.02 12.56
N ARG A 52 -2.35 7.39 13.55
CA ARG A 52 -0.93 7.04 13.60
C ARG A 52 -0.75 5.58 13.99
N TYR A 53 0.29 4.95 13.46
CA TYR A 53 0.60 3.56 13.73
C TYR A 53 0.85 3.28 15.23
N ASP A 54 1.48 4.21 15.95
CA ASP A 54 1.80 4.04 17.37
C ASP A 54 0.56 3.97 18.28
N TYR A 55 -0.62 4.37 17.82
CA TYR A 55 -1.86 4.18 18.58
C TYR A 55 -2.21 2.71 18.76
N LEU A 56 -1.85 1.84 17.80
CA LEU A 56 -2.13 0.41 17.88
C LEU A 56 -1.42 -0.27 19.05
N THR A 57 -0.18 0.14 19.33
CA THR A 57 0.62 -0.40 20.44
C THR A 57 0.42 0.39 21.73
N ARG A 58 0.32 1.73 21.65
CA ARG A 58 0.16 2.59 22.83
C ARG A 58 -1.12 2.31 23.62
N PHE A 59 -2.19 1.93 22.94
CA PHE A 59 -3.50 1.67 23.55
C PHE A 59 -3.90 0.20 23.48
N GLU A 60 -2.94 -0.70 23.25
CA GLU A 60 -3.17 -2.14 23.09
C GLU A 60 -4.06 -2.73 24.19
N GLU A 61 -3.74 -2.43 25.45
CA GLU A 61 -4.48 -2.91 26.62
C GLU A 61 -5.94 -2.41 26.68
N LYS A 62 -6.28 -1.35 25.95
CA LYS A 62 -7.64 -0.79 25.87
C LYS A 62 -8.46 -1.36 24.73
N TYR A 63 -7.85 -2.12 23.82
CA TYR A 63 -8.55 -2.69 22.68
C TYR A 63 -9.17 -4.05 23.01
N SER A 64 -10.37 -4.27 22.49
CA SER A 64 -11.00 -5.59 22.57
C SER A 64 -10.37 -6.57 21.59
N LYS A 65 -10.48 -7.87 21.89
CA LYS A 65 -9.95 -8.95 21.04
C LYS A 65 -10.57 -9.01 19.64
N GLY A 66 -11.78 -8.47 19.45
CA GLY A 66 -12.53 -8.55 18.20
C GLY A 66 -12.26 -7.45 17.16
N GLY A 67 -11.56 -6.37 17.56
CA GLY A 67 -11.29 -5.21 16.71
C GLY A 67 -9.88 -5.18 16.13
N PHE A 68 -9.11 -4.11 16.41
CA PHE A 68 -7.73 -3.96 15.94
C PHE A 68 -6.83 -5.16 16.28
N MET A 69 -7.01 -5.77 17.46
CA MET A 69 -6.22 -6.92 17.89
C MET A 69 -6.44 -8.15 16.98
N ARG A 70 -7.67 -8.35 16.50
CA ARG A 70 -7.97 -9.40 15.52
C ARG A 70 -7.25 -9.14 14.20
N LEU A 71 -7.28 -7.89 13.71
CA LEU A 71 -6.64 -7.52 12.45
C LEU A 71 -5.12 -7.69 12.51
N ILE A 72 -4.50 -7.32 13.63
CA ILE A 72 -3.05 -7.44 13.83
C ILE A 72 -2.62 -8.90 14.05
N GLY A 73 -3.36 -9.65 14.87
CA GLY A 73 -2.97 -11.01 15.27
C GLY A 73 -3.36 -12.12 14.29
N SER A 74 -4.42 -11.93 13.50
CA SER A 74 -4.92 -12.92 12.56
C SER A 74 -4.87 -12.48 11.10
N GLY A 75 -4.37 -11.26 10.83
CA GLY A 75 -4.18 -10.72 9.50
C GLY A 75 -2.71 -10.51 9.16
N PHE A 76 -2.46 -9.60 8.22
CA PHE A 76 -1.13 -9.15 7.87
C PHE A 76 -0.94 -7.70 8.29
N ASN A 77 0.19 -7.39 8.95
CA ASN A 77 0.45 -6.05 9.50
C ASN A 77 1.72 -5.42 8.88
N CYS A 78 1.52 -4.40 8.05
CA CYS A 78 2.59 -3.60 7.44
C CYS A 78 3.08 -2.50 8.39
N LYS A 79 4.07 -2.81 9.24
CA LYS A 79 4.56 -1.89 10.29
C LYS A 79 5.35 -0.67 9.77
N ASN A 80 5.87 -0.75 8.54
CA ASN A 80 6.73 0.27 7.93
C ASN A 80 6.10 0.83 6.64
N ALA A 81 4.83 1.20 6.72
CA ALA A 81 4.10 1.82 5.62
C ALA A 81 4.16 3.34 5.74
N HIS A 82 4.59 4.03 4.68
CA HIS A 82 4.73 5.48 4.64
C HIS A 82 4.12 6.06 3.37
N PHE A 83 3.60 7.29 3.47
CA PHE A 83 3.26 8.08 2.29
C PHE A 83 4.52 8.39 1.49
N ASN A 84 4.49 8.12 0.19
CA ASN A 84 5.57 8.43 -0.74
C ASN A 84 5.32 9.78 -1.48
N TYR A 85 4.49 10.64 -0.90
CA TYR A 85 4.12 11.94 -1.45
C TYR A 85 3.88 12.96 -0.33
N ILE A 86 3.84 14.22 -0.74
CA ILE A 86 3.40 15.36 0.07
C ILE A 86 2.39 16.19 -0.75
N PRO A 87 1.45 16.89 -0.10
CA PRO A 87 1.15 16.90 1.34
C PRO A 87 0.31 15.70 1.79
N THR A 88 0.43 15.31 3.06
CA THR A 88 -0.32 14.18 3.66
C THR A 88 -1.69 14.64 4.18
N TYR A 89 -2.52 15.17 3.29
CA TYR A 89 -3.90 15.57 3.60
C TYR A 89 -4.91 14.45 3.31
N THR A 90 -6.11 14.57 3.87
CA THR A 90 -7.20 13.58 3.78
C THR A 90 -7.56 13.22 2.33
N GLY A 91 -7.84 14.20 1.47
CA GLY A 91 -8.23 13.99 0.07
C GLY A 91 -7.17 13.23 -0.74
N PRO A 92 -5.92 13.73 -0.81
CA PRO A 92 -4.80 13.01 -1.42
C PRO A 92 -4.60 11.61 -0.83
N GLY A 93 -4.67 11.49 0.51
CA GLY A 93 -4.66 10.24 1.27
C GLY A 93 -5.60 9.18 0.73
N HIS A 94 -6.89 9.50 0.74
CA HIS A 94 -7.94 8.57 0.33
C HIS A 94 -7.85 8.22 -1.15
N ALA A 95 -7.60 9.22 -2.00
CA ALA A 95 -7.43 8.99 -3.43
C ALA A 95 -6.25 8.02 -3.72
N SER A 96 -5.12 8.17 -3.04
CA SER A 96 -3.96 7.29 -3.21
C SER A 96 -4.24 5.85 -2.76
N VAL A 97 -4.93 5.65 -1.63
CA VAL A 97 -5.25 4.30 -1.10
C VAL A 97 -6.09 3.49 -2.10
N TYR A 98 -7.08 4.11 -2.74
CA TYR A 98 -8.02 3.42 -3.63
C TYR A 98 -7.67 3.45 -5.11
N SER A 99 -6.73 4.30 -5.53
CA SER A 99 -6.22 4.32 -6.91
C SER A 99 -4.90 3.56 -7.08
N GLY A 100 -4.18 3.29 -5.99
CA GLY A 100 -2.86 2.67 -6.04
C GLY A 100 -1.77 3.56 -6.65
N THR A 101 -2.03 4.86 -6.79
CA THR A 101 -1.08 5.83 -7.36
C THR A 101 -0.97 7.08 -6.49
N THR A 102 -0.11 8.03 -6.89
CA THR A 102 0.18 9.25 -6.11
C THR A 102 -0.60 10.46 -6.62
N PRO A 103 -0.64 11.58 -5.87
CA PRO A 103 -1.33 12.81 -6.28
C PRO A 103 -0.97 13.34 -7.66
N ARG A 104 0.26 13.08 -8.10
CA ARG A 104 0.73 13.41 -9.45
C ARG A 104 -0.11 12.74 -10.55
N TYR A 105 -0.57 11.53 -10.31
CA TYR A 105 -1.23 10.70 -11.31
C TYR A 105 -2.75 10.65 -11.15
N HIS A 106 -3.28 10.67 -9.92
CA HIS A 106 -4.73 10.68 -9.70
C HIS A 106 -5.34 12.10 -9.66
N GLY A 107 -4.51 13.15 -9.58
CA GLY A 107 -4.93 14.56 -9.73
C GLY A 107 -5.40 15.27 -8.45
N ILE A 108 -5.59 14.53 -7.36
CA ILE A 108 -6.00 15.10 -6.06
C ILE A 108 -4.77 15.49 -5.25
N ILE A 109 -4.34 16.74 -5.40
CA ILE A 109 -3.07 17.27 -4.84
C ILE A 109 -3.18 17.85 -3.44
N SER A 110 -4.39 18.21 -3.00
CA SER A 110 -4.68 18.76 -1.68
C SER A 110 -6.18 18.62 -1.39
N ASN A 111 -6.61 18.94 -0.16
CA ASN A 111 -8.04 19.12 0.12
C ASN A 111 -8.60 20.33 -0.64
N ASN A 112 -7.82 21.42 -0.68
CA ASN A 112 -8.15 22.62 -1.43
C ASN A 112 -6.91 23.08 -2.20
N TRP A 113 -7.10 23.58 -3.41
CA TRP A 113 -6.03 24.21 -4.19
C TRP A 113 -6.58 25.32 -5.07
N TYR A 114 -5.70 26.18 -5.57
CA TYR A 114 -6.08 27.21 -6.53
C TYR A 114 -6.04 26.64 -7.94
N ASP A 115 -7.17 26.67 -8.63
CA ASP A 115 -7.33 26.28 -10.03
C ASP A 115 -7.15 27.52 -10.91
N LYS A 116 -6.08 27.52 -11.70
CA LYS A 116 -5.73 28.65 -12.58
C LYS A 116 -6.72 28.82 -13.75
N THR A 117 -7.36 27.73 -14.19
CA THR A 117 -8.32 27.77 -15.29
C THR A 117 -9.65 28.33 -14.80
N ALA A 118 -10.07 27.94 -13.59
CA ALA A 118 -11.27 28.47 -12.95
C ALA A 118 -11.06 29.84 -12.28
N ASN A 119 -9.80 30.26 -12.09
CA ASN A 119 -9.41 31.47 -11.35
C ASN A 119 -10.00 31.52 -9.93
N SER A 120 -10.03 30.38 -9.24
CA SER A 120 -10.64 30.24 -7.91
C SER A 120 -9.97 29.15 -7.08
N PHE A 121 -10.16 29.20 -5.77
CA PHE A 121 -9.88 28.05 -4.91
C PHE A 121 -11.00 27.03 -5.03
N VAL A 122 -10.63 25.76 -5.18
CA VAL A 122 -11.56 24.64 -5.35
C VAL A 122 -11.32 23.59 -4.27
N TYR A 123 -12.39 22.93 -3.84
CA TYR A 123 -12.32 21.78 -2.95
C TYR A 123 -12.22 20.47 -3.77
N CYS A 124 -11.51 19.47 -3.23
CA CYS A 124 -11.13 18.26 -3.96
C CYS A 124 -12.31 17.46 -4.52
N ALA A 125 -13.45 17.48 -3.83
CA ALA A 125 -14.64 16.76 -4.23
C ALA A 125 -15.80 17.69 -4.63
N GLU A 126 -15.67 19.02 -4.53
CA GLU A 126 -16.78 19.93 -4.83
C GLU A 126 -17.19 19.81 -6.30
N ASP A 127 -18.48 19.62 -6.52
CA ASP A 127 -19.08 19.55 -7.85
C ASP A 127 -20.48 20.18 -7.85
N GLN A 128 -20.58 21.39 -8.42
CA GLN A 128 -21.84 22.13 -8.51
C GLN A 128 -22.81 21.56 -9.57
N SER A 129 -22.37 20.60 -10.39
CA SER A 129 -23.21 19.97 -11.43
C SER A 129 -24.07 18.82 -10.90
N VAL A 130 -23.79 18.33 -9.68
CA VAL A 130 -24.54 17.24 -9.05
C VAL A 130 -25.44 17.75 -7.93
N THR A 131 -26.46 16.97 -7.58
CA THR A 131 -27.38 17.25 -6.48
C THR A 131 -27.38 16.09 -5.49
N SER A 132 -27.53 16.39 -4.22
CA SER A 132 -27.58 15.38 -3.16
C SER A 132 -28.84 14.52 -3.25
N VAL A 133 -28.70 13.24 -2.91
CA VAL A 133 -29.83 12.31 -2.79
C VAL A 133 -30.38 12.40 -1.37
N GLY A 134 -31.69 12.63 -1.22
CA GLY A 134 -32.37 12.63 0.07
C GLY A 134 -32.20 13.89 0.92
N THR A 135 -31.57 14.95 0.40
CA THR A 135 -31.48 16.26 1.08
C THR A 135 -31.38 17.40 0.05
N PRO A 136 -32.00 18.58 0.31
CA PRO A 136 -31.85 19.76 -0.53
C PRO A 136 -30.59 20.58 -0.21
N THR A 137 -29.77 20.14 0.74
CA THR A 137 -28.60 20.91 1.19
C THR A 137 -27.47 20.90 0.17
N ASP A 138 -26.79 22.04 0.01
CA ASP A 138 -25.62 22.15 -0.87
C ASP A 138 -24.40 21.37 -0.36
N ALA A 139 -24.40 20.92 0.90
CA ALA A 139 -23.28 20.22 1.53
C ALA A 139 -22.88 18.91 0.80
N GLY A 140 -23.81 18.27 0.09
CA GLY A 140 -23.54 17.04 -0.65
C GLY A 140 -23.35 17.25 -2.16
N LYS A 141 -23.10 18.49 -2.62
CA LYS A 141 -22.66 18.77 -3.99
C LYS A 141 -21.21 18.34 -4.20
N MET A 142 -21.00 17.02 -4.16
CA MET A 142 -19.70 16.38 -4.13
C MET A 142 -19.64 15.22 -5.12
N SER A 143 -18.57 15.14 -5.90
CA SER A 143 -18.32 14.03 -6.83
C SER A 143 -16.82 13.80 -7.07
N PRO A 144 -16.42 12.61 -7.56
CA PRO A 144 -15.03 12.33 -7.89
C PRO A 144 -14.58 12.94 -9.23
N HIS A 145 -15.32 13.88 -9.83
CA HIS A 145 -15.05 14.42 -11.18
C HIS A 145 -13.63 15.00 -11.40
N ARG A 146 -12.90 15.36 -10.33
CA ARG A 146 -11.50 15.84 -10.37
C ARG A 146 -10.46 14.71 -10.33
N MET A 147 -10.87 13.46 -10.09
CA MET A 147 -10.01 12.29 -10.21
C MET A 147 -9.77 11.99 -11.69
N ILE A 148 -8.50 11.77 -12.06
CA ILE A 148 -8.10 11.44 -13.43
C ILE A 148 -7.63 9.99 -13.62
N SER A 149 -7.64 9.20 -12.54
CA SER A 149 -7.28 7.78 -12.55
C SER A 149 -8.48 6.89 -12.22
N SER A 150 -8.41 5.61 -12.59
CA SER A 150 -9.33 4.60 -12.09
C SER A 150 -9.14 4.33 -10.60
N THR A 151 -10.18 3.79 -9.95
CA THR A 151 -10.14 3.27 -8.59
C THR A 151 -10.51 1.78 -8.59
N VAL A 152 -10.29 1.10 -7.47
CA VAL A 152 -10.87 -0.23 -7.20
C VAL A 152 -12.39 -0.17 -7.04
#